data_AF-G1UTQ0-F1
#
_entry.id   AF-G1UTQ0-F1
#
_cell.length_a   1.000
_cell.length_b   1.000
_cell.length_c   1.000
_cell.angle_alpha   90.00
_cell.angle_beta   90.00
_cell.angle_gamma   90.00
#
_symmetry.space_group_name_H-M   'P 1'
#
loop_
_entity.id
_entity.type
_entity.pdbx_description
1 polymer ?
#
loop_
_entity_poly.entity_id
_entity_poly.type
_entity_poly.pdbx_seq_one_letter_code
_entity_poly.pdbx_strand_id
1 'polypeptide(L)'
;MHATVRQDLILGLTLTAFFCMVYFVLIPLGIEVPHSHDPGQLSPAAYPSWIALAGLGASLLLTANTILKHLRLRCAAPPASLDKAGPRSWGALMHTLLAFGLLFLFYFFIDDVGMVLGSFILYAAFARLCGERNWLRLLLTDCILTAALYVFFVRIAAVPVPLGILQSFL
;
A
#
# COMPACT_ATOMS: atom_id res chain seq x y z
N MET A 1 11.78 -24.02 -15.85
CA MET A 1 11.06 -22.75 -15.56
C MET A 1 12.11 -21.73 -15.17
N HIS A 2 12.25 -20.61 -15.89
CA HIS A 2 13.20 -19.56 -15.52
C HIS A 2 12.94 -19.15 -14.06
N ALA A 3 13.98 -19.15 -13.22
CA ALA A 3 13.83 -18.95 -11.77
C ALA A 3 13.09 -17.64 -11.45
N THR A 4 13.33 -16.60 -12.26
CA THR A 4 12.67 -15.29 -12.21
C THR A 4 11.18 -15.38 -12.53
N VAL A 5 10.78 -16.04 -13.62
CA VAL A 5 9.36 -16.25 -13.97
C VAL A 5 8.60 -16.99 -12.88
N ARG A 6 9.23 -17.99 -12.25
CA ARG A 6 8.61 -18.72 -11.13
C ARG A 6 8.44 -17.83 -9.91
N GLN A 7 9.44 -17.01 -9.58
CA GLN A 7 9.38 -16.05 -8.46
C GLN A 7 8.32 -14.97 -8.69
N ASP A 8 8.25 -14.40 -9.89
CA ASP A 8 7.25 -13.39 -10.28
C ASP A 8 5.83 -13.97 -10.23
N LEU A 9 5.66 -15.22 -10.66
CA LEU A 9 4.36 -15.91 -10.61
C LEU A 9 3.93 -16.19 -9.16
N ILE A 10 4.85 -16.67 -8.32
CA ILE A 10 4.59 -16.88 -6.89
C ILE A 10 4.23 -15.54 -6.23
N LEU A 11 4.95 -14.47 -6.53
CA LEU A 11 4.68 -13.13 -6.00
C LEU A 11 3.31 -12.61 -6.44
N GLY A 12 2.98 -12.70 -7.73
CA GLY A 12 1.68 -12.28 -8.25
C GLY A 12 0.52 -13.08 -7.63
N LEU A 13 0.68 -14.40 -7.52
CA LEU A 13 -0.35 -15.28 -6.93
C LEU A 13 -0.53 -15.01 -5.43
N THR A 14 0.57 -14.86 -4.68
CA THR A 14 0.52 -14.55 -3.24
C THR A 14 -0.10 -13.19 -2.97
N LEU A 15 0.25 -12.16 -3.75
CA LEU A 15 -0.39 -10.84 -3.65
C LEU A 15 -1.88 -10.91 -3.99
N THR A 16 -2.26 -11.67 -5.02
CA THR A 16 -3.67 -11.83 -5.39
C THR A 16 -4.45 -12.52 -4.27
N ALA A 17 -3.93 -13.61 -3.73
CA ALA A 17 -4.54 -14.29 -2.58
C ALA A 17 -4.65 -13.36 -1.36
N PHE A 18 -3.60 -12.57 -1.09
CA PHE A 18 -3.60 -11.59 -0.01
C PHE A 18 -4.67 -10.51 -0.20
N PHE A 19 -4.76 -9.85 -1.36
CA PHE A 19 -5.78 -8.82 -1.58
C PHE A 19 -7.21 -9.39 -1.65
N CYS A 20 -7.39 -10.63 -2.13
CA CYS A 20 -8.67 -11.34 -1.99
C CYS A 20 -9.03 -11.55 -0.51
N MET A 21 -8.09 -12.02 0.31
CA MET A 21 -8.31 -12.18 1.76
C MET A 21 -8.63 -10.83 2.42
N VAL A 22 -7.92 -9.76 2.06
CA VAL A 22 -8.19 -8.42 2.58
C VAL A 22 -9.62 -7.99 2.23
N TYR A 23 -10.01 -8.13 0.97
CA TYR A 23 -11.30 -7.66 0.47
C TYR A 23 -12.50 -8.46 1.01
N PHE A 24 -12.41 -9.80 0.99
CA PHE A 24 -13.54 -10.67 1.34
C PHE A 24 -13.58 -11.06 2.83
N VAL A 25 -12.47 -10.94 3.56
CA VAL A 25 -12.38 -11.41 4.95
C VAL A 25 -12.06 -10.26 5.91
N LEU A 26 -10.94 -9.55 5.72
CA LEU A 26 -10.52 -8.52 6.70
C LEU A 26 -11.44 -7.30 6.71
N ILE A 27 -11.82 -6.77 5.54
CA ILE A 27 -12.70 -5.59 5.48
C ILE A 27 -14.06 -5.90 6.11
N PRO A 28 -14.77 -7.00 5.76
CA PRO A 28 -16.06 -7.31 6.37
C PRO A 28 -16.00 -7.64 7.86
N LEU A 29 -14.89 -8.23 8.35
CA LEU A 29 -14.71 -8.53 9.78
C LEU A 29 -14.24 -7.32 10.60
N GLY A 30 -13.49 -6.41 9.98
CA GLY A 30 -12.83 -5.31 10.66
C GLY A 30 -13.56 -3.98 10.59
N ILE A 31 -14.52 -3.82 9.67
CA ILE A 31 -15.25 -2.56 9.48
C ILE A 31 -16.75 -2.83 9.56
N GLU A 32 -17.37 -2.35 10.63
CA GLU A 32 -18.82 -2.32 10.74
C GLU A 32 -19.37 -1.22 9.84
N VAL A 33 -20.20 -1.61 8.87
CA VAL A 33 -20.85 -0.68 7.95
C VAL A 33 -22.30 -0.51 8.41
N PRO A 34 -22.71 0.67 8.90
CA PRO A 34 -24.09 0.94 9.32
C PRO A 34 -25.11 0.60 8.22
N HIS A 35 -26.34 0.21 8.56
CA HIS A 35 -27.35 -0.04 7.52
C HIS A 35 -27.85 1.25 6.83
N SER A 36 -27.72 2.40 7.49
CA SER A 36 -28.07 3.72 6.97
C SER A 36 -27.00 4.73 7.34
N HIS A 37 -26.53 5.50 6.37
CA HIS A 37 -25.55 6.57 6.55
C HIS A 37 -26.11 7.82 5.85
N ASP A 38 -25.63 9.00 6.24
CA ASP A 38 -25.97 10.21 5.50
C ASP A 38 -25.57 10.05 4.02
N PRO A 39 -26.46 10.34 3.06
CA PRO A 39 -26.18 10.17 1.63
C PRO A 39 -25.03 11.07 1.12
N GLY A 40 -24.59 12.04 1.91
CA GLY A 40 -23.42 12.88 1.64
C GLY A 40 -22.09 12.33 2.20
N GLN A 41 -22.10 11.22 2.94
CA GLN A 41 -20.90 10.61 3.53
C GLN A 41 -20.53 9.32 2.79
N LEU A 42 -19.25 9.16 2.48
CA LEU A 42 -18.76 7.88 1.94
C LEU A 42 -18.81 6.81 3.03
N SER A 43 -19.14 5.58 2.64
CA SER A 43 -19.08 4.44 3.55
C SER A 43 -17.65 4.30 4.13
N PRO A 44 -17.50 4.00 5.43
CA PRO A 44 -16.19 3.78 6.05
C PRO A 44 -15.36 2.70 5.33
N ALA A 45 -16.02 1.72 4.74
CA ALA A 45 -15.37 0.64 4.00
C ALA A 45 -14.97 1.03 2.56
N ALA A 46 -15.46 2.17 2.03
CA ALA A 46 -15.25 2.55 0.63
C ALA A 46 -13.76 2.70 0.29
N TYR A 47 -13.02 3.52 1.05
CA TYR A 47 -11.61 3.77 0.79
C TYR A 47 -10.74 2.50 0.93
N PRO A 48 -10.84 1.70 2.00
CA PRO A 48 -10.17 0.41 2.10
C PRO A 48 -10.51 -0.54 0.94
N SER A 49 -11.78 -0.58 0.52
CA SER A 49 -12.23 -1.44 -0.58
C SER A 49 -11.61 -1.04 -1.93
N TRP A 50 -11.47 0.26 -2.21
CA TRP A 50 -10.82 0.74 -3.43
C TRP A 50 -9.34 0.42 -3.48
N ILE A 51 -8.63 0.56 -2.36
CA ILE A 51 -7.22 0.15 -2.26
C ILE A 51 -7.08 -1.36 -2.49
N ALA A 52 -7.93 -2.16 -1.85
CA ALA A 52 -7.90 -3.61 -2.00
C ALA A 52 -8.20 -4.04 -3.45
N LEU A 53 -9.17 -3.41 -4.12
CA LEU A 53 -9.49 -3.65 -5.53
C LEU A 53 -8.36 -3.21 -6.46
N ALA A 54 -7.75 -2.04 -6.23
CA ALA A 54 -6.60 -1.57 -7.01
C ALA A 54 -5.40 -2.52 -6.85
N GLY A 55 -5.13 -2.97 -5.62
CA GLY A 55 -4.09 -3.95 -5.32
C GLY A 55 -4.33 -5.29 -5.98
N LEU A 56 -5.58 -5.78 -5.94
CA LEU A 56 -6.00 -7.01 -6.62
C LEU A 56 -5.87 -6.88 -8.14
N GLY A 57 -6.28 -5.75 -8.72
CA GLY A 57 -6.10 -5.47 -10.15
C GLY A 57 -4.63 -5.47 -10.55
N ALA A 58 -3.77 -4.80 -9.78
CA ALA A 58 -2.33 -4.78 -10.03
C ALA A 58 -1.69 -6.18 -9.89
N SER A 59 -2.07 -6.97 -8.89
CA SER A 59 -1.55 -8.32 -8.69
C SER A 59 -1.98 -9.29 -9.78
N LEU A 60 -3.22 -9.18 -10.26
CA LEU A 60 -3.71 -9.94 -11.41
C LEU A 60 -2.95 -9.56 -12.69
N LEU A 61 -2.74 -8.26 -12.94
CA LEU A 61 -1.96 -7.79 -14.10
C LEU A 61 -0.52 -8.31 -14.06
N LEU A 62 0.13 -8.28 -12.90
CA LEU A 62 1.47 -8.86 -12.72
C LEU A 62 1.49 -10.36 -13.03
N THR A 63 0.51 -11.10 -12.52
CA THR A 63 0.36 -12.54 -12.75
C THR A 63 0.14 -12.82 -14.24
N ALA A 64 -0.79 -12.11 -14.88
CA ALA A 64 -1.12 -12.24 -16.30
C ALA A 64 0.08 -11.91 -17.19
N ASN A 65 0.79 -10.80 -16.91
CA ASN A 65 1.98 -10.42 -17.66
C ASN A 65 3.10 -11.47 -17.53
N THR A 66 3.26 -12.05 -16.34
CA THR A 66 4.23 -13.14 -16.11
C THR A 66 3.87 -14.40 -16.90
N ILE A 67 2.59 -14.77 -16.95
CA ILE A 67 2.10 -15.90 -17.76
C ILE A 67 2.32 -15.63 -19.24
N LEU A 68 1.96 -14.44 -19.74
CA LEU A 68 2.18 -14.03 -21.13
C LEU A 68 3.66 -14.06 -21.51
N LYS A 69 4.54 -13.56 -20.62
CA LYS A 69 6.00 -13.63 -20.80
C LYS A 69 6.48 -15.07 -20.89
N HIS A 70 5.99 -15.96 -20.02
CA HIS A 70 6.32 -17.38 -20.06
C HIS A 70 5.86 -18.06 -21.35
N LEU A 71 4.66 -17.75 -21.85
CA LEU A 71 4.15 -18.28 -23.11
C LEU A 71 4.96 -17.79 -24.32
N ARG A 72 5.33 -16.49 -24.35
CA ARG A 72 6.18 -15.93 -25.41
C ARG A 72 7.58 -16.57 -25.44
N LEU A 73 8.17 -16.79 -24.28
CA LEU A 73 9.47 -17.47 -24.15
C LEU A 73 9.43 -18.95 -24.53
N ARG A 74 8.25 -19.59 -24.54
CA ARG A 74 8.07 -20.96 -25.04
C ARG A 74 7.96 -21.04 -26.56
N CYS A 75 7.49 -19.96 -27.21
CA CYS A 75 7.37 -19.89 -28.68
C CYS A 75 8.65 -19.40 -29.38
N ALA A 76 9.55 -18.70 -28.66
CA ALA A 76 10.85 -18.28 -29.17
C ALA A 76 11.94 -19.30 -28.79
N ALA A 77 12.81 -19.66 -29.74
CA ALA A 77 13.99 -20.52 -29.51
C ALA A 77 14.85 -19.99 -28.34
N PRO A 78 15.50 -20.86 -27.54
CA PRO A 78 16.02 -20.49 -26.24
C PRO A 78 17.23 -19.54 -26.34
N PRO A 79 17.17 -18.32 -25.79
CA PRO A 79 18.38 -17.55 -25.52
C PRO A 79 19.01 -18.06 -24.22
N ALA A 80 20.35 -18.07 -24.23
CA ALA A 80 21.19 -18.44 -23.11
C ALA A 80 20.79 -17.72 -21.81
N SER A 81 20.67 -18.51 -20.75
CA SER A 81 20.37 -18.05 -19.40
C SER A 81 21.46 -17.12 -18.87
N LEU A 82 21.13 -15.86 -18.70
CA LEU A 82 21.81 -14.94 -17.80
C LEU A 82 20.73 -14.14 -17.06
N ASP A 83 20.40 -14.58 -15.85
CA ASP A 83 20.52 -13.71 -14.69
C ASP A 83 20.33 -14.50 -13.40
N LYS A 84 21.33 -14.39 -12.52
CA LYS A 84 21.28 -14.92 -11.17
C LYS A 84 20.26 -14.09 -10.40
N ALA A 85 19.08 -14.66 -10.13
CA ALA A 85 18.26 -14.22 -9.01
C ALA A 85 19.06 -14.53 -7.74
N GLY A 86 19.85 -13.55 -7.29
CA GLY A 86 20.63 -13.65 -6.06
C GLY A 86 19.73 -13.91 -4.86
N PRO A 87 20.23 -14.59 -3.82
CA PRO A 87 19.47 -14.80 -2.59
C PRO A 87 18.97 -13.46 -2.08
N ARG A 88 17.67 -13.40 -1.77
CA ARG A 88 16.98 -12.23 -1.22
C ARG A 88 17.83 -11.67 -0.09
N SER A 89 18.45 -10.50 -0.31
CA SER A 89 19.45 -9.99 0.62
C SER A 89 18.79 -9.79 1.97
N TRP A 90 19.48 -10.17 3.05
CA TRP A 90 19.02 -9.94 4.42
C TRP A 90 18.57 -8.49 4.65
N GLY A 91 19.23 -7.55 3.97
CA GLY A 91 18.85 -6.14 3.91
C GLY A 91 17.43 -5.91 3.38
N ALA A 92 17.00 -6.57 2.31
CA ALA A 92 15.65 -6.40 1.77
C ALA A 92 14.56 -6.92 2.73
N LEU A 93 14.84 -8.01 3.44
CA LEU A 93 13.93 -8.53 4.46
C LEU A 93 13.82 -7.54 5.64
N MET A 94 14.95 -7.02 6.13
CA MET A 94 14.98 -6.03 7.20
C MET A 94 14.24 -4.74 6.83
N HIS A 95 14.42 -4.22 5.61
CA HIS A 95 13.67 -3.04 5.14
C HIS A 95 12.16 -3.31 5.11
N THR A 96 11.75 -4.50 4.68
CA THR A 96 10.34 -4.89 4.66
C THR A 96 9.77 -4.96 6.09
N LEU A 97 10.48 -5.61 7.01
CA LEU A 97 10.07 -5.68 8.41
C LEU A 97 10.00 -4.29 9.07
N LEU A 98 10.94 -3.41 8.74
CA LEU A 98 10.97 -2.05 9.25
C LEU A 98 9.80 -1.22 8.72
N ALA A 99 9.44 -1.37 7.44
CA ALA A 99 8.26 -0.74 6.85
C ALA A 99 6.96 -1.19 7.54
N PHE A 100 6.81 -2.51 7.79
CA PHE A 100 5.66 -3.01 8.55
C PHE A 100 5.65 -2.48 9.99
N GLY A 101 6.81 -2.49 10.68
CA GLY A 101 6.92 -1.97 12.04
C GLY A 101 6.54 -0.50 12.14
N LEU A 102 6.93 0.30 11.14
CA LEU A 102 6.58 1.72 11.06
C LEU A 102 5.08 1.93 10.83
N LEU A 103 4.44 1.07 10.01
CA LEU A 103 3.01 1.09 9.79
C LEU A 103 2.22 0.73 11.07
N PHE A 104 2.66 -0.29 11.81
CA PHE A 104 2.08 -0.63 13.11
C PHE A 104 2.26 0.49 14.12
N LEU A 105 3.44 1.11 14.17
CA LEU A 105 3.69 2.26 15.04
C LEU A 105 2.73 3.40 14.71
N PHE A 106 2.56 3.74 13.43
CA PHE A 106 1.59 4.74 13.02
C PHE A 106 0.16 4.38 13.45
N TYR A 107 -0.26 3.13 13.25
CA TYR A 107 -1.59 2.66 13.66
C TYR A 107 -1.85 2.84 15.16
N PHE A 108 -0.89 2.51 16.03
CA PHE A 108 -1.07 2.65 17.49
C PHE A 108 -1.10 4.11 17.96
N PHE A 109 -0.40 5.01 17.28
CA PHE A 109 -0.24 6.40 17.71
C PHE A 109 -1.12 7.38 16.91
N ILE A 110 -1.97 6.90 16.00
CA ILE A 110 -2.77 7.76 15.12
C ILE A 110 -3.78 8.61 15.90
N ASP A 111 -4.35 8.09 16.99
CA ASP A 111 -5.36 8.79 17.79
C ASP A 111 -4.73 9.93 18.60
N ASP A 112 -3.51 9.73 19.12
CA ASP A 112 -2.78 10.74 19.88
C ASP A 112 -2.17 11.81 18.96
N VAL A 113 -1.43 11.38 17.93
CA VAL A 113 -0.65 12.26 17.06
C VAL A 113 -1.53 12.97 16.03
N GLY A 114 -2.62 12.33 15.62
CA GLY A 114 -3.49 12.79 14.54
C GLY A 114 -3.02 12.31 13.17
N MET A 115 -3.97 12.15 12.26
CA MET A 115 -3.74 11.65 10.90
C MET A 115 -2.79 12.56 10.11
N VAL A 116 -2.93 13.88 10.22
CA VAL A 116 -2.12 14.84 9.44
C VAL A 116 -0.65 14.73 9.84
N LEU A 117 -0.33 14.93 11.13
CA LEU A 117 1.05 14.91 11.60
C LEU A 117 1.64 13.49 11.53
N GLY A 118 0.84 12.47 11.85
CA GLY A 118 1.29 11.09 11.80
C GLY A 118 1.57 10.60 10.38
N SER A 119 0.74 10.95 9.39
CA SER A 119 0.99 10.59 7.99
C SER A 119 2.20 11.30 7.42
N PHE A 120 2.44 12.56 7.80
CA PHE A 120 3.63 13.31 7.44
C PHE A 120 4.90 12.61 7.96
N ILE A 121 4.94 12.30 9.26
CA ILE A 121 6.08 11.58 9.86
C ILE A 121 6.27 10.20 9.21
N LEU A 122 5.18 9.46 8.99
CA LEU A 122 5.20 8.14 8.39
C LEU A 122 5.78 8.19 6.97
N TYR A 123 5.29 9.10 6.14
CA TYR A 123 5.72 9.22 4.75
C TYR A 123 7.17 9.73 4.66
N ALA A 124 7.57 10.70 5.49
CA ALA A 124 8.96 11.13 5.59
C ALA A 124 9.90 9.98 5.98
N ALA A 125 9.50 9.15 6.94
CA ALA A 125 10.25 7.97 7.33
C ALA A 125 10.29 6.90 6.23
N PHE A 126 9.19 6.67 5.50
CA PHE A 126 9.15 5.79 4.33
C PHE A 126 10.04 6.29 3.19
N ALA A 127 10.01 7.58 2.87
CA ALA A 127 10.87 8.18 1.85
C ALA A 127 12.35 8.02 2.20
N ARG A 128 12.70 8.16 3.49
CA ARG A 128 14.05 7.89 3.99
C ARG A 128 14.42 6.40 3.87
N LEU A 129 13.50 5.48 4.15
CA LEU A 129 13.71 4.03 3.95
C LEU A 129 13.95 3.68 2.48
N CYS A 130 13.31 4.40 1.56
CA CYS A 130 13.53 4.28 0.11
C CYS A 130 14.83 4.95 -0.37
N GLY A 131 15.57 5.63 0.52
CA GLY A 131 16.86 6.25 0.21
C GLY A 131 16.76 7.65 -0.41
N GLU A 132 15.59 8.28 -0.38
CA GLU A 132 15.45 9.68 -0.83
C GLU A 132 16.26 10.60 0.09
N ARG A 133 17.11 11.44 -0.50
CA ARG A 133 18.02 12.35 0.24
C ARG A 133 17.62 13.81 0.10
N ASN A 134 16.77 14.15 -0.86
CA ASN A 134 16.39 15.52 -1.11
C ASN A 134 15.23 15.94 -0.18
N TRP A 135 15.60 16.48 0.98
CA TRP A 135 14.66 16.96 2.01
C TRP A 135 13.61 17.94 1.48
N LEU A 136 13.97 18.83 0.56
CA LEU A 136 13.01 19.82 0.03
C LEU A 136 11.91 19.12 -0.78
N ARG A 137 12.31 18.19 -1.66
CA ARG A 137 11.35 17.40 -2.46
C ARG A 137 10.50 16.52 -1.56
N LEU A 138 11.12 15.87 -0.58
CA LEU A 138 10.45 15.02 0.39
C LEU A 138 9.38 15.81 1.15
N LEU A 139 9.74 16.92 1.79
CA LEU A 139 8.80 17.74 2.57
C LEU A 139 7.67 18.31 1.70
N LEU A 140 7.98 18.70 0.46
CA LEU A 140 6.98 19.26 -0.46
C LEU A 140 6.00 18.19 -0.95
N THR A 141 6.51 17.01 -1.33
CA THR A 141 5.64 15.87 -1.71
C THR A 141 4.81 15.40 -0.53
N ASP A 142 5.40 15.33 0.66
CA ASP A 142 4.75 14.91 1.89
C ASP A 142 3.61 15.87 2.28
N CYS A 143 3.92 17.17 2.33
CA CYS A 143 2.92 18.21 2.61
C CYS A 143 1.75 18.18 1.61
N ILE A 144 2.03 18.06 0.31
CA ILE A 144 0.99 17.97 -0.72
C ILE A 144 0.15 16.71 -0.54
N LEU A 145 0.80 15.55 -0.32
CA LEU A 145 0.12 14.26 -0.21
C LEU A 145 -0.77 14.22 1.03
N THR A 146 -0.25 14.60 2.19
CA THR A 146 -0.99 14.66 3.45
C THR A 146 -2.14 15.67 3.37
N ALA A 147 -1.92 16.86 2.80
CA ALA A 147 -2.98 17.85 2.64
C ALA A 147 -4.08 17.35 1.68
N ALA A 148 -3.71 16.72 0.57
CA ALA A 148 -4.66 16.13 -0.37
C ALA A 148 -5.49 15.03 0.30
N LEU A 149 -4.85 14.18 1.11
CA LEU A 149 -5.52 13.09 1.83
C LEU A 149 -6.50 13.65 2.89
N TYR A 150 -6.07 14.66 3.65
CA TYR A 150 -6.92 15.35 4.62
C TYR A 150 -8.14 15.98 3.95
N VAL A 151 -7.95 16.75 2.87
CA VAL A 151 -9.03 17.37 2.11
C VAL A 151 -9.97 16.30 1.54
N PHE A 152 -9.43 15.19 1.03
CA PHE A 152 -10.24 14.09 0.54
C PHE A 152 -11.14 13.53 1.65
N PHE A 153 -10.61 13.18 2.81
CA PHE A 153 -11.43 12.59 3.87
C PHE A 153 -12.43 13.57 4.48
N VAL A 154 -12.01 14.81 4.74
CA VAL A 154 -12.87 15.80 5.41
C VAL A 154 -13.88 16.44 4.47
N ARG A 155 -13.48 16.80 3.24
CA ARG A 155 -14.34 17.54 2.30
C ARG A 155 -15.07 16.66 1.31
N ILE A 156 -14.44 15.57 0.84
CA ILE A 156 -15.01 14.71 -0.22
C ILE A 156 -15.72 13.51 0.39
N ALA A 157 -15.08 12.84 1.35
CA ALA A 157 -15.65 11.67 2.01
C ALA A 157 -16.58 12.04 3.17
N ALA A 158 -16.46 13.26 3.70
CA ALA A 158 -17.18 13.74 4.88
C ALA A 158 -17.06 12.77 6.08
N VAL A 159 -15.89 12.14 6.22
CA VAL A 159 -15.56 11.20 7.30
C VAL A 159 -14.78 11.95 8.38
N PRO A 160 -15.11 11.79 9.68
CA PRO A 160 -14.34 12.38 10.76
C PRO A 160 -12.93 11.76 10.80
N VAL A 161 -11.93 12.63 10.85
CA VAL A 161 -10.52 12.25 10.87
C VAL A 161 -9.93 12.60 12.23
N PRO A 162 -9.15 11.72 12.88
CA PRO A 162 -8.46 12.07 14.12
C PRO A 162 -7.46 13.19 13.84
N LEU A 163 -7.68 14.35 14.44
CA LEU A 163 -6.77 15.49 14.38
C LEU A 163 -5.67 15.40 15.46
N GLY A 164 -5.88 14.56 16.49
CA GLY A 164 -4.94 14.37 17.60
C GLY A 164 -4.59 15.69 18.28
N ILE A 165 -3.30 15.92 18.52
CA ILE A 165 -2.78 17.16 19.13
C ILE A 165 -3.25 18.42 18.38
N LEU A 166 -3.44 18.36 17.06
CA LEU A 166 -3.89 19.52 16.27
C LEU A 166 -5.32 19.96 16.61
N GLN A 167 -6.12 19.08 17.22
CA GLN A 167 -7.46 19.43 17.70
C GLN A 167 -7.43 20.49 18.81
N SER A 168 -6.35 20.55 19.60
CA SER A 168 -6.21 21.57 20.65
C SER A 168 -5.88 22.98 20.11
N PHE A 169 -5.49 23.09 18.83
CA PHE A 169 -5.09 24.35 18.19
C PHE A 169 -6.12 24.90 17.19
N LEU A 170 -7.20 24.16 16.90
CA LEU A 170 -8.28 24.50 15.97
C LEU A 170 -9.60 24.72 16.70
#